data_AF-A0AA41U8F1-F1
#
_entry.id   AF-A0AA41U8F1-F1
#
_cell.length_a   1.000
_cell.length_b   1.000
_cell.length_c   1.000
_cell.angle_alpha   90.00
_cell.angle_beta   90.00
_cell.angle_gamma   90.00
#
_symmetry.space_group_name_H-M   'P 1'
#
loop_
_entity.id
_entity.type
_entity.pdbx_description
1 polymer ?
#
loop_
_entity_poly.entity_id
_entity_poly.type
_entity_poly.pdbx_seq_one_letter_code
_entity_poly.pdbx_strand_id
1 'polypeptide(L)' 'MDDVEVVVAHSQRATLRVGEVFLKVDSDPAHADVEVRAMAMAPMPTPAILWREPPVLAIAAV' A
#
# COMPACT_ATOMS: atom_id res chain seq x y z
N MET A 1 -19.34 -2.58 8.98
CA MET A 1 -18.88 -2.39 7.60
C MET A 1 -17.77 -1.40 7.71
N ASP A 2 -16.59 -1.72 7.19
CA ASP A 2 -15.44 -0.83 7.38
C ASP A 2 -15.56 0.36 6.44
N ASP A 3 -15.35 1.57 6.98
CA ASP A 3 -15.37 2.79 6.20
C ASP A 3 -14.19 2.79 5.22
N VAL A 4 -14.46 3.32 4.02
CA VAL A 4 -13.45 3.51 2.98
C VAL A 4 -13.10 4.99 2.94
N GLU A 5 -11.85 5.30 3.25
CA GLU A 5 -11.31 6.66 3.23
C GLU A 5 -10.29 6.81 2.10
N VAL A 6 -10.41 7.88 1.32
CA VAL A 6 -9.36 8.29 0.38
C VAL A 6 -8.38 9.18 1.14
N VAL A 7 -7.23 8.63 1.51
CA VAL A 7 -6.19 9.35 2.27
C VAL A 7 -5.46 10.33 1.36
N VAL A 8 -5.09 9.86 0.16
CA VAL A 8 -4.45 10.67 -0.89
C VAL A 8 -4.94 10.17 -2.24
N ALA A 9 -5.19 11.09 -3.18
CA ALA A 9 -5.45 10.76 -4.57
C ALA A 9 -4.86 11.80 -5.51
N HIS A 10 -4.14 11.33 -6.52
CA HIS A 10 -3.73 12.12 -7.69
C HIS A 10 -3.74 11.24 -8.94
N SER A 11 -3.40 11.80 -10.10
CA SER A 11 -3.58 11.16 -11.41
C SER A 11 -2.85 9.82 -11.61
N GLN A 12 -1.80 9.54 -10.83
CA GLN A 12 -0.97 8.34 -10.98
C GLN A 12 -1.13 7.36 -9.82
N ARG A 13 -1.56 7.83 -8.64
CA ARG A 13 -1.61 7.02 -7.42
C ARG A 13 -2.75 7.45 -6.51
N ALA A 14 -3.26 6.48 -5.78
CA ALA A 14 -4.18 6.74 -4.68
C ALA A 14 -3.84 5.81 -3.51
N THR A 15 -4.01 6.33 -2.29
CA THR A 15 -3.97 5.53 -1.07
C THR A 15 -5.35 5.55 -0.44
N LEU A 16 -5.93 4.38 -0.25
CA LEU A 16 -7.17 4.18 0.47
C LEU A 16 -6.87 3.60 1.85
N ARG A 17 -7.67 3.95 2.85
CA ARG A 17 -7.75 3.22 4.12
C ARG A 17 -9.09 2.49 4.18
N VAL A 18 -9.06 1.21 4.49
CA VAL A 18 -10.25 0.37 4.73
C VAL A 18 -10.05 -0.31 6.08
N GLY A 19 -10.69 0.22 7.12
CA GLY A 19 -10.43 -0.21 8.50
C GLY A 19 -8.95 -0.09 8.85
N GLU A 20 -8.31 -1.22 9.16
CA GLU A 20 -6.89 -1.32 9.54
C GLU A 20 -5.96 -1.71 8.37
N VAL A 21 -6.39 -1.46 7.13
CA VAL A 21 -5.61 -1.76 5.93
C VAL A 21 -5.42 -0.49 5.10
N PHE A 22 -4.19 -0.25 4.66
CA PHE A 22 -3.89 0.70 3.60
C PHE A 22 -3.76 -0.01 2.26
N LEU A 23 -4.47 0.49 1.26
CA LEU A 23 -4.36 0.06 -0.14
C LEU A 23 -3.65 1.13 -0.94
N LYS A 24 -2.47 0.82 -1.47
CA LYS A 24 -1.70 1.69 -2.34
C LYS A 24 -1.93 1.28 -3.78
N VAL A 25 -2.68 2.08 -4.52
CA VAL A 25 -2.99 1.90 -5.93
C VAL A 25 -2.00 2.72 -6.76
N ASP A 26 -1.30 2.09 -7.70
CA ASP A 26 -0.31 2.71 -8.56
C ASP A 26 -0.50 2.28 -10.02
N SER A 27 -0.44 3.21 -10.97
CA SER A 27 -0.56 2.88 -12.39
C SER A 27 0.64 2.12 -12.96
N ASP A 28 1.78 2.13 -12.27
CA ASP A 28 2.96 1.35 -12.62
C ASP A 28 3.27 0.31 -11.53
N PRO A 29 3.10 -1.00 -11.81
CA PRO A 29 3.31 -2.06 -10.85
C PRO A 29 4.76 -2.22 -10.39
N ALA A 30 5.74 -1.68 -11.14
CA ALA A 30 7.16 -1.72 -10.74
C ALA A 30 7.43 -0.91 -9.47
N HIS A 31 6.61 0.11 -9.17
CA HIS A 31 6.74 0.88 -7.94
C HIS A 31 6.45 0.04 -6.69
N ALA A 32 5.42 -0.82 -6.74
CA ALA A 32 5.12 -1.72 -5.63
C ALA A 32 6.23 -2.76 -5.42
N ASP A 33 6.87 -3.25 -6.50
CA ASP A 33 8.05 -4.12 -6.41
C ASP A 33 9.20 -3.47 -5.65
N VAL A 34 9.53 -2.24 -6.03
CA VAL A 34 10.62 -1.47 -5.41
C VAL A 34 10.31 -1.22 -3.94
N GLU A 35 9.08 -0.84 -3.62
CA GLU A 35 8.66 -0.61 -2.24
C GLU A 35 8.77 -1.87 -1.38
N VAL A 36 8.25 -3.01 -1.84
CA VAL A 36 8.34 -4.28 -1.09
C VAL A 36 9.80 -4.68 -0.86
N ARG A 37 10.68 -4.52 -1.87
CA ARG A 37 12.12 -4.77 -1.70
C ARG A 37 12.75 -3.83 -0.68
N ALA A 38 12.40 -2.54 -0.72
CA ALA A 38 12.89 -1.56 0.24
C ALA A 38 12.42 -1.89 1.66
N MET A 39 11.15 -2.31 1.83
CA MET A 39 10.59 -2.72 3.11
C MET A 39 11.33 -3.93 3.70
N ALA A 40 11.70 -4.90 2.87
CA ALA A 40 12.44 -6.08 3.30
C ALA A 40 13.89 -5.77 3.74
N MET A 41 14.47 -4.67 3.24
CA MET A 41 15.82 -4.24 3.57
C MET A 41 15.86 -3.17 4.68
N ALA A 42 14.72 -2.70 5.16
CA ALA A 42 14.64 -1.62 6.11
C ALA A 42 15.23 -2.05 7.48
N PRO A 43 16.04 -1.20 8.13
CA PRO A 43 16.61 -1.49 9.46
C PRO A 43 15.61 -1.28 10.61
N MET A 44 14.35 -0.96 10.28
CA MET A 44 13.26 -0.70 11.21
C MET A 44 12.03 -1.54 10.80
N PRO A 45 11.12 -1.86 11.74
CA PRO A 45 9.89 -2.57 11.41
C PRO A 45 9.11 -1.84 10.31
N THR A 46 8.65 -2.60 9.33
CA THR A 46 7.73 -2.12 8.29
C THR A 46 6.36 -2.76 8.47
N PRO A 47 5.28 -2.09 8.01
CA PRO A 47 3.96 -2.68 8.05
C PRO A 47 3.90 -4.05 7.37
N ALA A 48 3.09 -4.96 7.90
CA ALA A 48 2.91 -6.27 7.29
C ALA A 48 2.27 -6.12 5.90
N ILE A 49 2.87 -6.75 4.89
CA ILE A 49 2.27 -6.89 3.57
C ILE A 49 1.20 -7.96 3.66
N LEU A 50 -0.06 -7.58 3.42
CA LEU A 50 -1.20 -8.50 3.52
C LEU A 50 -1.40 -9.26 2.21
N TRP A 51 -1.33 -8.54 1.10
CA TRP A 51 -1.36 -9.09 -0.23
C TRP A 51 -0.80 -8.08 -1.22
N ARG A 52 -0.44 -8.59 -2.41
CA ARG A 52 0.03 -7.78 -3.53
C ARG A 52 -0.55 -8.34 -4.81
N GLU A 53 -1.40 -7.56 -5.45
CA GLU A 53 -2.04 -7.90 -6.72
C GLU A 53 -2.10 -6.62 -7.55
N PRO A 54 -1.32 -6.47 -8.64
CA PRO A 54 -1.34 -5.28 -9.47
C PRO A 54 -2.75 -4.84 -9.84
N PRO A 55 -3.11 -3.54 -9.69
CA PRO A 55 -2.24 -2.39 -9.41
C PRO A 55 -2.05 -2.06 -7.92
N VAL A 56 -2.37 -2.97 -7.00
CA VAL A 56 -2.51 -2.68 -5.57
C VAL A 56 -1.50 -3.42 -4.69
N LEU A 57 -0.91 -2.67 -3.77
CA LEU A 57 -0.17 -3.18 -2.62
C LEU A 57 -0.99 -2.92 -1.34
N ALA A 58 -1.30 -3.97 -0.59
CA ALA A 58 -2.02 -3.86 0.67
C ALA A 58 -1.09 -4.09 1.86
N ILE A 59 -1.13 -3.15 2.80
CA ILE A 59 -0.33 -3.20 4.03
C ILE A 59 -1.20 -2.96 5.26
N ALA A 60 -0.80 -3.53 6.40
CA ALA A 60 -1.46 -3.27 7.68
C ALA A 60 -1.27 -1.79 8.09
N ALA A 61 -2.29 -1.21 8.72
CA ALA A 61 -2.10 0.01 9.50
C ALA A 61 -1.30 -0.31 10.77
N VAL A 62 -0.35 0.56 11.14
CA VAL A 62 0.50 0.45 12.34
C VAL A 62 0.51 1.75 13.12
#